data_AF-A0A7C5M2K9-F1
#
_entry.id   AF-A0A7C5M2K9-F1
#
_cell.length_a   1.000
_cell.length_b   1.000
_cell.length_c   1.000
_cell.angle_alpha   90.00
_cell.angle_beta   90.00
_cell.angle_gamma   90.00
#
_symmetry.space_group_name_H-M   'P 1'
#
loop_
_entity.id
_entity.type
_entity.pdbx_description
1 polymer ?
#
loop_
_entity_poly.entity_id
_entity_poly.type
_entity_poly.pdbx_seq_one_letter_code
_entity_poly.pdbx_strand_id
1 'polypeptide(L)'
;MMKSTTRSHVRASSSGQGRCALGRMAAIVALFWAAALPAPLRAEEPKAEGEAAFLQGIRQLTFEGRRAGEGYFRADGKALVFQSEREPGNPFFQIYTMDLETGDTVRISPGIGKTTCAWFHPDGRRILFSSTHEDPDAVAKQKAELKARAEGRQRRYSWDYDEYFDIYYYDLQTKEYTNLTHTRGYDAEGS
;
A
#
# COMPACT_ATOMS: atom_id res chain seq x y z
N MET A 1 -12.81 58.55 15.09
CA MET A 1 -13.44 57.22 15.28
C MET A 1 -12.30 56.19 15.31
N MET A 2 -11.62 55.93 16.44
CA MET A 2 -11.96 54.97 17.52
C MET A 2 -12.42 53.61 16.93
N LYS A 3 -11.81 52.43 17.15
CA LYS A 3 -10.88 51.82 18.14
C LYS A 3 -10.12 50.68 17.43
N SER A 4 -8.81 50.45 17.58
CA SER A 4 -8.12 49.71 18.66
C SER A 4 -8.64 48.27 18.92
N THR A 5 -7.81 47.25 18.65
CA THR A 5 -7.81 45.97 19.38
C THR A 5 -6.39 45.39 19.40
N THR A 6 -5.88 45.23 20.61
CA THR A 6 -4.49 44.91 20.95
C THR A 6 -4.33 43.41 21.22
N ARG A 7 -3.19 42.86 20.82
CA ARG A 7 -2.74 41.46 21.01
C ARG A 7 -2.10 41.32 22.39
N SER A 8 -2.60 40.42 23.24
CA SER A 8 -2.04 40.15 24.57
C SER A 8 -1.01 39.01 24.52
N HIS A 9 0.22 39.32 24.97
CA HIS A 9 1.22 38.34 25.39
C HIS A 9 1.11 38.18 26.91
N VAL A 10 1.07 36.94 27.40
CA VAL A 10 1.20 36.63 28.82
C VAL A 10 2.61 36.13 29.10
N ARG A 11 3.34 36.88 29.93
CA ARG A 11 4.58 36.50 30.62
C ARG A 11 4.19 36.10 32.04
N ALA A 12 4.64 34.94 32.52
CA ALA A 12 4.54 34.59 33.93
C ALA A 12 5.82 35.05 34.65
N SER A 13 5.69 35.83 35.73
CA SER A 13 6.77 36.14 36.66
C SER A 13 6.43 35.63 38.06
N SER A 14 7.49 35.17 38.72
CA SER A 14 7.60 34.58 40.04
C SER A 14 7.43 35.56 41.22
N SER A 15 7.47 34.97 42.43
CA SER A 15 7.63 35.55 43.78
C SER A 15 6.31 35.88 44.50
N GLY A 16 6.12 35.62 45.79
CA GLY A 16 6.98 35.04 46.82
C GLY A 16 6.29 35.12 48.20
N GLN A 17 7.01 34.69 49.23
CA GLN A 17 6.78 34.88 50.68
C GLN A 17 5.61 34.07 51.30
N GLY A 18 5.76 33.38 52.43
CA GLY A 18 6.72 33.51 53.52
C GLY A 18 5.93 33.69 54.81
N ARG A 19 5.85 32.66 55.66
CA ARG A 19 5.36 32.80 57.04
C ARG A 19 6.16 31.90 57.98
N CYS A 20 6.45 32.50 59.13
CA CYS A 20 7.35 32.07 60.17
C CYS A 20 6.58 31.46 61.35
N ALA A 21 7.32 30.71 62.18
CA ALA A 21 7.16 30.51 63.62
C ALA A 21 6.63 29.15 64.14
N LEU A 22 7.60 28.44 64.75
CA LEU A 22 7.60 27.76 66.04
C LEU A 22 6.59 26.64 66.33
N GLY A 23 7.14 25.42 66.47
CA GLY A 23 6.56 24.34 67.25
C GLY A 23 7.64 23.29 67.57
N ARG A 24 8.10 23.26 68.83
CA ARG A 24 8.97 22.20 69.36
C ARG A 24 8.21 20.88 69.33
N MET A 25 8.76 19.82 68.73
CA MET A 25 8.39 18.46 69.12
C MET A 25 9.48 17.44 68.79
N ALA A 26 9.76 16.62 69.80
CA ALA A 26 10.66 15.48 69.94
C ALA A 26 11.21 14.82 68.67
N ALA A 27 12.53 14.62 68.66
CA ALA A 27 13.20 13.70 67.76
C ALA A 27 12.80 12.26 68.12
N ILE A 28 11.94 11.65 67.29
CA ILE A 28 11.75 10.21 67.23
C ILE A 28 12.72 9.70 66.18
N VAL A 29 13.79 9.03 66.61
CA VAL A 29 14.67 8.26 65.72
C VAL A 29 13.90 7.03 65.29
N ALA A 30 13.17 7.13 64.19
CA ALA A 30 12.61 5.96 63.52
C ALA A 30 13.77 5.24 62.79
N LEU A 31 14.22 4.11 63.33
CA LEU A 31 15.03 3.17 62.58
C LEU A 31 14.17 2.61 61.44
N PHE A 32 14.26 3.22 60.26
CA PHE A 32 13.76 2.64 59.03
C PHE A 32 14.66 1.46 58.67
N TRP A 33 14.21 0.25 59.00
CA TRP A 33 14.79 -0.95 58.42
C TRP A 33 14.36 -0.98 56.96
N ALA A 34 15.25 -0.54 56.06
CA ALA A 34 15.05 -0.69 54.63
C ALA A 34 15.14 -2.18 54.30
N ALA A 35 14.00 -2.88 54.36
CA ALA A 35 13.89 -4.18 53.75
C ALA A 35 14.12 -3.98 52.24
N ALA A 36 15.30 -4.37 51.77
CA ALA A 36 15.57 -4.46 50.34
C ALA A 36 14.64 -5.54 49.78
N LEU A 37 13.47 -5.12 49.30
CA LEU A 37 12.60 -5.98 48.54
C LEU A 37 13.41 -6.46 47.33
N PRO A 38 13.55 -7.78 47.11
CA PRO A 38 14.16 -8.26 45.88
C PRO A 38 13.34 -7.67 44.73
N ALA A 39 14.02 -7.03 43.78
CA ALA A 39 13.37 -6.57 42.56
C ALA A 39 12.58 -7.75 41.98
N PRO A 40 11.32 -7.57 41.54
CA PRO A 40 10.59 -8.65 40.92
C PRO A 40 11.46 -9.19 39.78
N LEU A 41 11.69 -10.50 39.77
CA LEU A 41 12.24 -11.20 38.62
C LEU A 41 11.31 -10.86 37.46
N ARG A 42 11.72 -9.89 36.64
CA ARG A 42 11.05 -9.59 35.39
C ARG A 42 11.28 -10.83 34.54
N ALA A 43 10.27 -11.68 34.44
CA ALA A 43 10.26 -12.73 33.45
C ALA A 43 10.58 -12.07 32.11
N GLU A 44 11.64 -12.54 31.46
CA GLU A 44 11.95 -12.12 30.10
C GLU A 44 10.76 -12.62 29.26
N GLU A 45 9.89 -11.70 28.84
CA GLU A 45 8.78 -12.07 27.96
C GLU A 45 9.38 -12.79 26.76
N PRO A 46 8.87 -13.98 26.39
CA PRO A 46 9.41 -14.71 25.26
C PRO A 46 9.40 -13.74 24.09
N LYS A 47 10.59 -13.45 23.56
CA LYS A 47 10.78 -12.56 22.44
C LYS A 47 9.87 -13.11 21.35
N ALA A 48 8.78 -12.40 21.04
CA ALA A 48 7.83 -12.86 20.06
C ALA A 48 8.61 -13.17 18.79
N GLU A 49 8.78 -14.46 18.51
CA GLU A 49 9.37 -14.99 17.30
C GLU A 49 8.38 -14.63 16.21
N GLY A 50 8.44 -13.37 15.73
CA GLY A 50 7.50 -12.84 14.76
C GLY A 50 7.59 -13.58 13.44
N GLU A 51 7.04 -12.99 12.38
CA GLU A 51 7.07 -13.56 11.02
C GLU A 51 8.45 -14.08 10.58
N ALA A 52 9.54 -13.44 11.03
CA ALA A 52 10.92 -13.82 10.72
C ALA A 52 11.35 -15.22 11.23
N ALA A 53 10.61 -15.82 12.17
CA ALA A 53 10.86 -17.20 12.60
C ALA A 53 10.34 -18.23 11.58
N PHE A 54 9.33 -17.86 10.78
CA PHE A 54 8.68 -18.74 9.81
C PHE A 54 9.06 -18.43 8.37
N LEU A 55 9.31 -17.16 8.05
CA LEU A 55 9.66 -16.72 6.71
C LEU A 55 11.15 -16.40 6.62
N GLN A 56 11.85 -17.16 5.78
CA GLN A 56 13.26 -16.97 5.48
C GLN A 56 13.43 -16.80 3.97
N GLY A 57 14.49 -16.10 3.55
CA GLY A 57 14.79 -15.90 2.12
C GLY A 57 13.77 -15.02 1.39
N ILE A 58 13.06 -14.13 2.10
CA ILE A 58 12.12 -13.17 1.50
C ILE A 58 12.89 -12.27 0.53
N ARG A 59 12.44 -12.24 -0.73
CA ARG A 59 13.00 -11.40 -1.79
C ARG A 59 11.90 -10.50 -2.35
N GLN A 60 12.17 -9.19 -2.38
CA GLN A 60 11.35 -8.25 -3.13
C GLN A 60 11.62 -8.43 -4.63
N LEU A 61 10.54 -8.58 -5.42
CA LEU A 61 10.63 -8.77 -6.87
C LEU A 61 10.40 -7.46 -7.65
N THR A 62 9.53 -6.58 -7.16
CA THR A 62 9.13 -5.36 -7.86
C THR A 62 9.75 -4.12 -7.23
N PHE A 63 10.49 -3.34 -8.02
CA PHE A 63 11.13 -2.09 -7.60
C PHE A 63 10.63 -0.86 -8.38
N GLU A 64 9.98 -1.09 -9.51
CA GLU A 64 9.51 -0.05 -10.43
C GLU A 64 8.00 0.20 -10.30
N GLY A 65 7.61 1.40 -10.75
CA GLY A 65 6.22 1.84 -10.74
C GLY A 65 5.81 2.49 -9.42
N ARG A 66 4.63 3.11 -9.44
CA ARG A 66 4.01 3.71 -8.26
C ARG A 66 3.49 2.65 -7.30
N ARG A 67 2.97 1.55 -7.84
CA ARG A 67 2.50 0.39 -7.07
C ARG A 67 2.50 -0.87 -7.93
N ALA A 68 2.68 -2.00 -7.27
CA ALA A 68 2.43 -3.33 -7.80
C ALA A 68 1.33 -3.99 -6.94
N GLY A 69 0.53 -4.85 -7.56
CA GLY A 69 -0.58 -5.53 -6.90
C GLY A 69 -0.54 -7.03 -7.14
N GLU A 70 -1.74 -7.61 -7.26
CA GLU A 70 -1.98 -9.01 -7.64
C GLU A 70 -0.97 -9.57 -8.65
N GLY A 71 -0.52 -10.80 -8.39
CA GLY A 71 0.31 -11.55 -9.32
C GLY A 71 0.39 -13.04 -9.00
N TYR A 72 0.67 -13.84 -10.02
CA TYR A 72 0.67 -15.30 -9.98
C TYR A 72 1.89 -15.88 -10.69
N PHE A 73 2.43 -16.95 -10.12
CA PHE A 73 3.55 -17.68 -10.71
C PHE A 73 3.08 -18.52 -11.90
N ARG A 74 3.91 -18.60 -12.94
CA ARG A 74 3.77 -19.63 -13.97
C ARG A 74 4.02 -21.00 -13.33
N ALA A 75 3.37 -22.04 -13.85
CA ALA A 75 3.42 -23.39 -13.29
C ALA A 75 4.86 -23.97 -13.18
N ASP A 76 5.78 -23.53 -14.02
CA ASP A 76 7.20 -23.93 -13.98
C ASP A 76 8.05 -23.14 -12.97
N GLY A 77 7.47 -22.16 -12.28
CA GLY A 77 8.14 -21.31 -11.29
C GLY A 77 9.18 -20.35 -11.88
N LYS A 78 9.22 -20.16 -13.21
CA LYS A 78 10.23 -19.33 -13.88
C LYS A 78 9.77 -17.91 -14.20
N ALA A 79 8.45 -17.68 -14.17
CA ALA A 79 7.88 -16.38 -14.48
C ALA A 79 6.77 -16.00 -13.51
N LEU A 80 6.54 -14.69 -13.40
CA LEU A 80 5.44 -14.08 -12.66
C LEU A 80 4.59 -13.25 -13.63
N VAL A 81 3.27 -13.34 -13.56
CA VAL A 81 2.36 -12.36 -14.17
C VAL A 81 1.80 -11.50 -13.06
N PHE A 82 1.77 -10.18 -13.23
CA PHE A 82 1.36 -9.28 -12.17
C PHE A 82 0.89 -7.93 -12.70
N GLN A 83 0.13 -7.21 -11.87
CA GLN A 83 -0.32 -5.86 -12.18
C GLN A 83 0.58 -4.78 -11.57
N SER A 84 0.82 -3.71 -12.34
CA SER A 84 1.62 -2.57 -11.87
C SER A 84 1.20 -1.25 -12.52
N GLU A 85 1.24 -0.17 -11.74
CA GLU A 85 1.13 1.21 -12.25
C GLU A 85 2.53 1.75 -12.54
N ARG A 86 2.99 1.62 -13.78
CA ARG A 86 4.32 2.11 -14.17
C ARG A 86 4.37 2.86 -15.51
N GLU A 87 3.26 2.92 -16.24
CA GLU A 87 3.18 3.66 -17.50
C GLU A 87 2.96 5.16 -17.24
N PRO A 88 3.81 6.06 -17.79
CA PRO A 88 3.58 7.50 -17.66
C PRO A 88 2.25 7.96 -18.28
N GLY A 89 1.81 7.30 -19.35
CA GLY A 89 0.59 7.62 -20.10
C GLY A 89 -0.68 6.95 -19.59
N ASN A 90 -0.59 6.02 -18.64
CA ASN A 90 -1.74 5.31 -18.11
C ASN A 90 -1.69 5.28 -16.57
N PRO A 91 -2.61 5.96 -15.86
CA PRO A 91 -2.60 6.01 -14.40
C PRO A 91 -3.19 4.75 -13.74
N PHE A 92 -3.63 3.76 -14.51
CA PHE A 92 -4.25 2.53 -14.02
C PHE A 92 -3.28 1.36 -14.07
N PHE A 93 -3.60 0.31 -13.31
CA PHE A 93 -2.85 -0.95 -13.35
C PHE A 93 -2.83 -1.51 -14.77
N GLN A 94 -1.64 -1.94 -15.18
CA GLN A 94 -1.37 -2.67 -16.42
C GLN A 94 -0.77 -4.03 -16.07
N ILE A 95 -0.95 -5.02 -16.95
CA ILE A 95 -0.43 -6.38 -16.75
C ILE A 95 0.95 -6.54 -17.37
N TYR A 96 1.85 -7.15 -16.60
CA TYR A 96 3.22 -7.46 -16.95
C TYR A 96 3.55 -8.92 -16.67
N THR A 97 4.53 -9.44 -17.41
CA THR A 97 5.25 -10.67 -17.08
C THR A 97 6.67 -10.34 -16.63
N MET A 98 7.18 -11.04 -15.64
CA MET A 98 8.56 -10.97 -15.17
C MET A 98 9.22 -12.34 -15.27
N ASP A 99 10.41 -12.39 -15.85
CA ASP A 99 11.31 -13.54 -15.73
C ASP A 99 11.98 -13.51 -14.34
N LEU A 100 11.90 -14.62 -13.59
CA LEU A 100 12.37 -14.67 -12.21
C LEU A 100 13.89 -14.91 -12.09
N GLU A 101 14.53 -15.37 -13.16
CA GLU A 101 15.98 -15.53 -13.23
C GLU A 101 16.65 -14.20 -13.56
N THR A 102 16.20 -13.53 -14.63
CA THR A 102 16.82 -12.28 -15.10
C THR A 102 16.23 -11.02 -14.45
N GLY A 103 14.98 -11.07 -14.01
CA GLY A 103 14.22 -9.89 -13.57
C GLY A 103 13.59 -9.09 -14.72
N ASP A 104 13.76 -9.53 -15.97
CA ASP A 104 13.23 -8.83 -17.14
C ASP A 104 11.72 -8.74 -17.07
N THR A 105 11.18 -7.54 -17.19
CA THR A 105 9.76 -7.26 -17.10
C THR A 105 9.22 -6.73 -18.42
N VAL A 106 8.12 -7.32 -18.90
CA VAL A 106 7.49 -6.97 -20.19
C VAL A 106 6.00 -6.72 -19.99
N ARG A 107 5.46 -5.63 -20.55
CA ARG A 107 4.02 -5.36 -20.56
C ARG A 107 3.34 -6.29 -21.56
N ILE A 108 2.26 -6.96 -21.15
CA ILE A 108 1.45 -7.81 -22.02
C ILE A 108 0.06 -7.23 -22.29
N SER A 109 -0.46 -6.40 -21.39
CA SER A 109 -1.70 -5.64 -21.61
C SER A 109 -1.55 -4.58 -22.71
N PRO A 110 -2.63 -4.08 -23.34
CA PRO A 110 -2.54 -3.11 -24.45
C PRO A 110 -1.94 -1.73 -24.10
N GLY A 111 -1.90 -1.33 -22.82
CA GLY A 111 -1.47 0.02 -22.41
C GLY A 111 -2.63 1.01 -22.29
N ILE A 112 -3.84 0.61 -22.72
CA ILE A 112 -5.06 1.42 -22.72
C ILE A 112 -6.05 0.85 -21.70
N GLY A 113 -6.85 1.72 -21.07
CA GLY A 113 -7.86 1.33 -20.10
C GLY A 113 -7.26 0.79 -18.78
N LYS A 114 -8.11 0.11 -18.02
CA LYS A 114 -7.76 -0.60 -16.78
C LYS A 114 -7.52 -2.06 -17.10
N THR A 115 -6.75 -2.75 -16.26
CA THR A 115 -6.61 -4.21 -16.32
C THR A 115 -6.53 -4.83 -14.93
N THR A 116 -6.94 -6.09 -14.79
CA THR A 116 -6.89 -6.86 -13.53
C THR A 116 -6.87 -8.37 -13.79
N CYS A 117 -6.67 -9.17 -12.72
CA CYS A 117 -6.92 -10.62 -12.67
C CYS A 117 -6.21 -11.41 -13.77
N ALA A 118 -4.90 -11.21 -13.89
CA ALA A 118 -4.12 -11.89 -14.90
C ALA A 118 -3.64 -13.27 -14.44
N TRP A 119 -3.61 -14.26 -15.33
CA TRP A 119 -3.19 -15.61 -15.01
C TRP A 119 -2.54 -16.35 -16.20
N PHE A 120 -1.56 -17.20 -15.93
CA PHE A 120 -0.92 -18.04 -16.96
C PHE A 120 -1.78 -19.27 -17.28
N HIS A 121 -2.17 -19.43 -18.54
CA HIS A 121 -2.89 -20.62 -18.98
C HIS A 121 -2.00 -21.88 -18.89
N PRO A 122 -2.53 -23.08 -18.58
CA PRO A 122 -1.72 -24.28 -18.31
C PRO A 122 -0.99 -24.82 -19.55
N ASP A 123 -1.38 -24.38 -20.75
CA ASP A 123 -0.66 -24.68 -22.00
C ASP A 123 0.66 -23.93 -22.14
N GLY A 124 0.95 -22.97 -21.24
CA GLY A 124 2.17 -22.17 -21.24
C GLY A 124 2.28 -21.16 -22.39
N ARG A 125 1.25 -21.03 -23.23
CA ARG A 125 1.24 -20.16 -24.42
C ARG A 125 0.36 -18.93 -24.24
N ARG A 126 -0.65 -19.01 -23.39
CA ARG A 126 -1.63 -17.93 -23.21
C ARG A 126 -1.62 -17.32 -21.83
N ILE A 127 -1.99 -16.05 -21.73
CA ILE A 127 -2.28 -15.36 -20.48
C ILE A 127 -3.72 -14.88 -20.55
N LEU A 128 -4.52 -15.21 -19.54
CA LEU A 128 -5.83 -14.62 -19.32
C LEU A 128 -5.65 -13.30 -18.58
N PHE A 129 -6.41 -12.27 -18.91
CA PHE A 129 -6.51 -11.04 -18.11
C PHE A 129 -7.78 -10.28 -18.48
N SER A 130 -8.23 -9.41 -17.59
CA SER A 130 -9.40 -8.57 -17.84
C SER A 130 -8.99 -7.16 -18.20
N SER A 131 -9.73 -6.50 -19.08
CA SER A 131 -9.38 -5.17 -19.56
C SER A 131 -10.57 -4.35 -20.02
N THR A 132 -10.46 -3.02 -19.86
CA THR A 132 -11.42 -2.05 -20.40
C THR A 132 -10.88 -1.33 -21.65
N HIS A 133 -9.90 -1.90 -22.37
CA HIS A 133 -9.25 -1.20 -23.48
C HIS A 133 -10.16 -0.97 -24.69
N GLU A 134 -11.22 -1.77 -24.85
CA GLU A 134 -12.24 -1.60 -25.88
C GLU A 134 -13.33 -0.57 -25.50
N ASP A 135 -13.30 -0.02 -24.28
CA ASP A 135 -14.16 1.11 -23.90
C ASP A 135 -13.84 2.33 -24.81
N PRO A 136 -14.84 2.87 -25.54
CA PRO A 136 -14.65 4.07 -26.37
C PRO A 136 -14.09 5.27 -25.60
N ASP A 137 -14.35 5.35 -24.29
CA ASP A 137 -13.91 6.43 -23.42
C ASP A 137 -12.62 6.10 -22.64
N ALA A 138 -11.98 4.93 -22.86
CA ALA A 138 -10.81 4.49 -22.09
C ALA A 138 -9.70 5.55 -22.02
N VAL A 139 -9.34 6.14 -23.16
CA VAL A 139 -8.29 7.16 -23.26
C VAL A 139 -8.73 8.47 -22.59
N ALA A 140 -10.02 8.82 -22.69
CA ALA A 140 -10.55 10.01 -22.02
C ALA A 140 -10.53 9.85 -20.49
N LYS A 141 -10.93 8.67 -19.98
CA LYS A 141 -10.86 8.29 -18.55
C LYS A 141 -9.42 8.36 -18.02
N GLN A 142 -8.43 7.86 -18.78
CA GLN A 142 -7.01 7.97 -18.41
C GLN A 142 -6.55 9.42 -18.27
N LYS A 143 -6.86 10.27 -19.26
CA LYS A 143 -6.49 11.70 -19.23
C LYS A 143 -7.15 12.43 -18.06
N ALA A 144 -8.42 12.13 -17.79
CA ALA A 144 -9.15 12.71 -16.68
C ALA A 144 -8.52 12.34 -15.32
N GLU A 145 -8.12 11.07 -15.14
CA GLU A 145 -7.46 10.61 -13.92
C GLU A 145 -6.06 11.23 -13.76
N LEU A 146 -5.25 11.31 -14.82
CA LEU A 146 -3.95 12.00 -14.78
C LEU A 146 -4.10 13.47 -14.39
N LYS A 147 -5.08 14.17 -14.97
CA LYS A 147 -5.40 15.56 -14.62
C LYS A 147 -5.82 15.69 -13.15
N ALA A 148 -6.71 14.81 -12.68
CA ALA A 148 -7.14 14.80 -11.28
C ALA A 148 -5.96 14.60 -10.31
N ARG A 149 -5.05 13.66 -10.61
CA ARG A 149 -3.83 13.42 -9.84
C ARG A 149 -2.90 14.64 -9.85
N ALA A 150 -2.72 15.30 -11.00
CA ALA A 150 -1.89 16.51 -11.12
C ALA A 150 -2.43 17.68 -10.30
N GLU A 151 -3.76 17.76 -10.14
CA GLU A 151 -4.45 18.74 -9.29
C GLU A 151 -4.50 18.33 -7.80
N GLY A 152 -3.85 17.23 -7.40
CA GLY A 152 -3.83 16.73 -6.03
C GLY A 152 -5.14 16.06 -5.58
N ARG A 153 -6.09 15.83 -6.50
CA ARG A 153 -7.36 15.14 -6.23
C ARG A 153 -7.15 13.63 -6.24
N GLN A 154 -6.34 13.11 -5.32
CA GLN A 154 -6.12 11.68 -5.17
C GLN A 154 -7.27 11.07 -4.35
N ARG A 155 -8.01 10.14 -4.96
CA ARG A 155 -9.06 9.40 -4.27
C ARG A 155 -8.44 8.30 -3.42
N ARG A 156 -9.09 7.97 -2.31
CA ARG A 156 -8.81 6.72 -1.60
C ARG A 156 -9.15 5.57 -2.54
N TYR A 157 -8.35 4.51 -2.48
CA TYR A 157 -8.62 3.29 -3.24
C TYR A 157 -10.06 2.81 -3.00
N SER A 158 -10.79 2.60 -4.09
CA SER A 158 -12.08 1.94 -4.12
C SER A 158 -12.06 0.96 -5.27
N TRP A 159 -12.63 -0.22 -5.04
CA TRP A 159 -12.87 -1.16 -6.13
C TRP A 159 -13.93 -0.56 -7.07
N ASP A 160 -13.58 -0.44 -8.35
CA ASP A 160 -14.42 0.17 -9.37
C ASP A 160 -14.96 -0.92 -10.29
N TYR A 161 -16.27 -1.11 -10.27
CA TYR A 161 -16.96 -2.11 -11.08
C TYR A 161 -17.25 -1.53 -12.48
N ASP A 162 -16.20 -1.24 -13.24
CA ASP A 162 -16.32 -0.65 -14.59
C ASP A 162 -17.07 -1.64 -15.51
N GLU A 163 -18.14 -1.16 -16.15
CA GLU A 163 -19.05 -1.97 -16.96
C GLU A 163 -18.50 -2.34 -18.36
N TYR A 164 -17.27 -1.91 -18.64
CA TYR A 164 -16.54 -2.23 -19.87
C TYR A 164 -15.41 -3.23 -19.64
N PHE A 165 -15.36 -3.87 -18.46
CA PHE A 165 -14.44 -4.98 -18.28
C PHE A 165 -14.91 -6.17 -19.10
N ASP A 166 -14.03 -6.63 -19.97
CA ASP A 166 -14.11 -7.92 -20.65
C ASP A 166 -12.85 -8.75 -20.36
N ILE A 167 -12.97 -10.06 -20.57
CA ILE A 167 -11.90 -11.04 -20.36
C ILE A 167 -11.23 -11.37 -21.70
N TYR A 168 -9.89 -11.35 -21.71
CA TYR A 168 -9.09 -11.58 -22.91
C TYR A 168 -8.06 -12.68 -22.70
N TYR A 169 -7.80 -13.45 -23.75
CA TYR A 169 -6.51 -14.13 -23.90
C TYR A 169 -5.51 -13.23 -24.60
N TYR A 170 -4.27 -13.30 -24.13
CA TYR A 170 -3.08 -12.84 -24.84
C TYR A 170 -2.22 -14.04 -25.21
N ASP A 171 -1.87 -14.16 -26.49
CA ASP A 171 -0.95 -15.19 -26.98
C ASP A 171 0.50 -14.71 -26.89
N LEU A 172 1.32 -15.45 -26.13
CA LEU A 172 2.72 -15.09 -25.89
C LEU A 172 3.59 -15.17 -27.14
N GLN A 173 3.21 -15.95 -28.15
CA GLN A 173 3.95 -16.12 -29.39
C GLN A 173 3.52 -15.10 -30.44
N THR A 174 2.22 -15.04 -30.74
CA THR A 174 1.71 -14.15 -31.82
C THR A 174 1.54 -12.71 -31.35
N LYS A 175 1.49 -12.48 -30.03
CA LYS A 175 1.23 -11.17 -29.41
C LYS A 175 -0.18 -10.64 -29.71
N GLU A 176 -1.10 -11.54 -30.04
CA GLU A 176 -2.48 -11.20 -30.36
C GLU A 176 -3.39 -11.34 -29.14
N TYR A 177 -4.47 -10.57 -29.16
CA TYR A 177 -5.53 -10.61 -28.17
C TYR A 177 -6.76 -11.32 -28.73
N THR A 178 -7.43 -12.12 -27.90
CA THR A 178 -8.74 -12.69 -28.21
C THR A 178 -9.68 -12.33 -27.09
N ASN A 179 -10.71 -11.55 -27.38
CA ASN A 179 -11.76 -11.25 -26.43
C ASN A 179 -12.66 -12.49 -26.24
N LEU A 180 -12.95 -12.84 -24.99
CA LEU A 180 -13.72 -14.01 -24.59
C LEU A 180 -15.12 -13.66 -24.09
N THR A 181 -15.33 -12.41 -23.68
CA THR A 181 -16.61 -11.88 -23.23
C THR A 181 -17.01 -10.70 -24.11
N HIS A 182 -18.27 -10.65 -24.50
CA HIS A 182 -18.77 -9.60 -25.39
C HIS A 182 -20.05 -9.01 -24.80
N THR A 183 -20.02 -8.73 -23.51
CA THR A 183 -21.21 -8.34 -22.76
C THR A 183 -20.90 -7.09 -21.96
N ARG A 184 -21.83 -6.14 -21.99
CA ARG A 184 -21.76 -4.98 -21.09
C ARG A 184 -21.99 -5.45 -19.65
N GLY A 185 -21.02 -5.21 -18.78
CA GLY A 185 -21.03 -5.74 -17.42
C GLY A 185 -19.64 -5.71 -16.80
N TYR A 186 -19.54 -6.24 -15.59
CA TYR A 186 -18.27 -6.37 -14.91
C TYR A 186 -17.73 -7.81 -15.09
N ASP A 187 -17.11 -8.07 -16.25
CA ASP A 187 -16.46 -9.34 -16.55
C ASP A 187 -14.95 -9.22 -16.29
N ALA A 188 -14.59 -9.20 -15.00
CA ALA A 188 -13.21 -8.89 -14.60
C ALA A 188 -12.51 -9.96 -13.76
N GLU A 189 -13.24 -10.83 -13.06
CA GLU A 189 -12.68 -11.78 -12.09
C GLU A 189 -12.47 -13.14 -12.76
N GLY A 190 -11.21 -13.54 -12.97
CA GLY A 190 -10.88 -14.75 -13.75
C GLY A 190 -9.64 -15.52 -13.31
N SER A 191 -9.14 -15.30 -12.09
CA SER A 191 -7.89 -15.89 -11.59
C SER A 191 -8.09 -16.99 -10.56
#